data_AF-D8SK61-F1
#
_entry.id   AF-D8SK61-F1
#
_cell.length_a   1.000
_cell.length_b   1.000
_cell.length_c   1.000
_cell.angle_alpha   90.00
_cell.angle_beta   90.00
_cell.angle_gamma   90.00
#
_symmetry.space_group_name_H-M   'P 1'
#
loop_
_entity.id
_entity.type
_entity.pdbx_description
1 polymer ?
#
loop_
_entity_poly.entity_id
_entity_poly.type
_entity_poly.pdbx_seq_one_letter_code
_entity_poly.pdbx_strand_id
1 'polypeptide(L)'
;MDGNRSVVGDRSSTPDKKVQPKLTDVESVLSQSLRNENDLLRCQLNDVIAREKNQRIELQRLRQHRDAEVSSLVQSQTSQLKCEVEQLKSLLQGTSAQLREVINERDELHIQKEEALRAFEEARHNAGSQESRMADHIRSLEEALCKSTAIVSSLADSVDSFQRHVLPTFKPSGFEVGKLPQKVAPDSGEGRLIMQQLTRLENSLTLLRVIVDAKNDTLVLIRGKLKQENEELRNEMQLTRDKKQPTGQAVPSGDEAGFEKHLLRQELQSLQKLFNAEVQQLKSKLKMYETEEQQGQGRLMEVQKELTALQDKLHSVEASRAMLEASLKEESSARSQLVSQVFQLRKDNEKARTELETLKLNQKFLVRQPRNGRIPPEKMDLMNTVNQLLMEINKLKSEKVGLEEELKTLRRTQVRDRVKRGVTARDVEMAALNKVGDGELASKLARSRLQQLAVQDNSRPFSPALTDCSSHGSVGAFSMNVDYSSSSVLQGGLQGANCCLEMPSRDEVYHHHPSGLTVKAV
;
A
#
# COMPACT_ATOMS: atom_id res chain seq x y z
N MET A 1 52.76 -62.71 36.28
CA MET A 1 52.04 -63.79 35.59
C MET A 1 53.10 -64.77 35.12
N ASP A 2 53.30 -65.79 35.95
CA ASP A 2 53.77 -67.16 35.68
C ASP A 2 55.01 -67.34 34.79
N GLY A 3 56.09 -68.00 35.18
CA GLY A 3 56.26 -69.06 36.16
C GLY A 3 57.21 -70.10 35.53
N ASN A 4 58.10 -70.68 36.34
CA ASN A 4 58.66 -72.02 36.20
C ASN A 4 59.23 -72.47 34.82
N ARG A 5 60.52 -72.84 34.76
CA ARG A 5 60.98 -74.24 34.94
C ARG A 5 62.44 -74.48 34.52
N SER A 6 63.09 -75.32 35.34
CA SER A 6 64.00 -76.39 34.95
C SER A 6 65.49 -76.07 34.74
N VAL A 7 66.18 -75.92 35.87
CA VAL A 7 67.58 -76.35 36.02
C VAL A 7 67.58 -77.89 36.05
N VAL A 8 68.07 -78.52 34.99
CA VAL A 8 68.29 -79.98 34.92
C VAL A 8 69.77 -80.25 35.18
N GLY A 9 70.02 -81.17 36.10
CA GLY A 9 71.33 -81.43 36.69
C GLY A 9 72.31 -82.18 35.80
N ASP A 10 73.58 -81.85 36.03
CA ASP A 10 74.74 -82.63 35.65
C ASP A 10 74.68 -84.00 36.34
N ARG A 11 74.55 -85.06 35.53
CA ARG A 11 74.94 -86.42 35.91
C ARG A 11 76.11 -86.84 35.04
N SER A 12 77.24 -86.95 35.72
CA SER A 12 78.43 -87.67 35.30
C SER A 12 78.10 -89.16 35.12
N SER A 13 78.33 -89.68 33.92
CA SER A 13 78.53 -91.12 33.72
C SER A 13 79.44 -91.33 32.51
N THR A 14 80.70 -91.67 32.79
CA THR A 14 81.60 -92.34 31.86
C THR A 14 80.97 -93.66 31.39
N PRO A 15 81.24 -94.07 30.14
CA PRO A 15 81.88 -95.39 30.02
C PRO A 15 82.95 -95.48 28.92
N ASP A 16 83.97 -96.22 29.29
CA ASP A 16 84.71 -97.23 28.53
C ASP A 16 85.13 -97.00 27.07
N LYS A 17 86.46 -96.98 26.95
CA LYS A 17 87.26 -97.26 25.77
C LYS A 17 86.89 -98.61 25.14
N LYS A 18 86.54 -98.59 23.85
CA LYS A 18 86.86 -99.68 22.93
C LYS A 18 87.45 -99.11 21.64
N VAL A 19 88.68 -99.53 21.38
CA VAL A 19 89.49 -99.28 20.20
C VAL A 19 88.97 -100.15 19.05
N GLN A 20 88.62 -99.54 17.92
CA GLN A 20 88.46 -100.20 16.61
C GLN A 20 88.80 -99.20 15.47
N PRO A 21 89.11 -99.69 14.25
CA PRO A 21 90.25 -99.21 13.46
C PRO A 21 89.93 -98.06 12.48
N LYS A 22 90.99 -97.34 12.12
CA LYS A 22 91.14 -96.27 11.11
C LYS A 22 90.07 -96.22 9.99
N LEU A 23 88.96 -95.53 10.29
CA LEU A 23 88.02 -94.85 9.37
C LEU A 23 87.85 -93.36 9.74
N THR A 24 88.72 -92.87 10.64
CA THR A 24 88.59 -91.62 11.41
C THR A 24 88.74 -90.33 10.59
N ASP A 25 89.40 -90.38 9.43
CA ASP A 25 89.59 -89.19 8.61
C ASP A 25 88.30 -88.79 7.90
N VAL A 26 87.55 -89.75 7.36
CA VAL A 26 86.31 -89.48 6.62
C VAL A 26 85.20 -89.02 7.57
N GLU A 27 85.09 -89.66 8.74
CA GLU A 27 84.10 -89.26 9.76
C GLU A 27 84.38 -87.87 10.35
N SER A 28 85.66 -87.51 10.53
CA SER A 28 86.04 -86.18 11.03
C SER A 28 85.77 -85.08 10.00
N VAL A 29 86.07 -85.33 8.71
CA VAL A 29 85.80 -84.41 7.61
C VAL A 29 84.28 -84.23 7.40
N LEU A 30 83.50 -85.31 7.44
CA LEU A 30 82.04 -85.24 7.40
C LEU A 30 81.47 -84.46 8.59
N SER A 31 81.97 -84.73 9.80
CA SER A 31 81.54 -84.01 11.01
C SER A 31 81.86 -82.52 10.93
N GLN A 32 83.04 -82.15 10.40
CA GLN A 32 83.42 -80.75 10.21
C GLN A 32 82.59 -80.08 9.10
N SER A 33 82.32 -80.78 7.99
CA SER A 33 81.46 -80.28 6.92
C SER A 33 80.04 -80.01 7.40
N LEU A 34 79.45 -80.95 8.16
CA LEU A 34 78.12 -80.79 8.74
C LEU A 34 78.06 -79.64 9.76
N ARG A 35 79.13 -79.43 10.54
CA ARG A 35 79.21 -78.25 11.44
C ARG A 35 79.24 -76.95 10.65
N ASN A 36 80.11 -76.86 9.64
CA ASN A 36 80.21 -75.67 8.80
C ASN A 36 78.89 -75.37 8.08
N GLU A 37 78.19 -76.40 7.59
CA GLU A 37 76.86 -76.26 6.98
C GLU A 37 75.81 -75.82 8.01
N ASN A 38 75.83 -76.39 9.23
CA ASN A 38 74.92 -75.96 10.30
C ASN A 38 75.16 -74.50 10.69
N ASP A 39 76.43 -74.07 10.79
CA ASP A 39 76.78 -72.69 11.09
C ASP A 39 76.36 -71.74 9.95
N LEU A 40 76.55 -72.14 8.70
CA LEU A 40 76.05 -71.39 7.53
C LEU A 40 74.52 -71.27 7.56
N LEU A 41 73.80 -72.36 7.83
CA LEU A 41 72.34 -72.36 7.94
C LEU A 41 71.85 -71.51 9.13
N ARG A 42 72.58 -71.51 10.26
CA ARG A 42 72.29 -70.63 11.41
C ARG A 42 72.49 -69.17 11.05
N CYS A 43 73.57 -68.82 10.36
CA CYS A 43 73.80 -67.47 9.85
C CYS A 43 72.68 -67.05 8.90
N GLN A 44 72.34 -67.89 7.91
CA GLN A 44 71.25 -67.63 6.96
C GLN A 44 69.89 -67.48 7.65
N LEU A 45 69.59 -68.32 8.65
CA LEU A 45 68.37 -68.23 9.44
C LEU A 45 68.33 -66.92 10.25
N ASN A 46 69.43 -66.55 10.89
CA ASN A 46 69.55 -65.28 11.62
C ASN A 46 69.36 -64.07 10.69
N ASP A 47 69.88 -64.11 9.46
CA ASP A 47 69.69 -63.06 8.47
C ASP A 47 68.23 -62.98 7.99
N VAL A 48 67.55 -64.12 7.85
CA VAL A 48 66.11 -64.15 7.54
C VAL A 48 65.30 -63.56 8.71
N ILE A 49 65.60 -63.97 9.95
CA ILE A 49 64.94 -63.45 11.16
C ILE A 49 65.17 -61.94 11.30
N ALA A 50 66.39 -61.46 11.05
CA ALA A 50 66.71 -60.04 11.10
C ALA A 50 65.95 -59.24 10.03
N ARG A 51 65.88 -59.75 8.80
CA ARG A 51 65.08 -59.14 7.72
C ARG A 51 63.59 -59.10 8.05
N GLU A 52 63.05 -60.20 8.57
CA GLU A 52 61.64 -60.26 8.98
C GLU A 52 61.34 -59.28 10.12
N LYS A 53 62.22 -59.20 11.14
CA LYS A 53 62.10 -58.24 12.24
C LYS A 53 62.11 -56.80 11.73
N ASN A 54 63.01 -56.47 10.80
CA ASN A 54 63.06 -55.13 10.19
C ASN A 54 61.78 -54.82 9.39
N GLN A 55 61.25 -55.78 8.63
CA GLN A 55 59.98 -55.63 7.91
C GLN A 55 58.80 -55.40 8.87
N ARG A 56 58.74 -56.11 10.01
CA ARG A 56 57.70 -55.89 11.03
C ARG A 56 57.79 -54.51 11.66
N ILE A 57 58.99 -54.02 11.96
CA ILE A 57 59.22 -52.66 12.48
C ILE A 57 58.78 -51.61 11.45
N GLU A 58 59.14 -51.80 10.18
CA GLU A 58 58.78 -50.86 9.11
C GLU A 58 57.26 -50.82 8.87
N LEU A 59 56.60 -51.98 8.87
CA LEU A 59 55.14 -52.05 8.81
C LEU A 59 54.48 -51.35 10.00
N GLN A 60 55.06 -51.45 11.20
CA GLN A 60 54.56 -50.74 12.38
C GLN A 60 54.71 -49.22 12.24
N ARG A 61 55.84 -48.73 11.72
CA ARG A 61 56.06 -47.31 11.43
C ARG A 61 55.08 -46.78 10.39
N LEU A 62 54.87 -47.52 9.29
CA LEU A 62 53.91 -47.14 8.26
C LEU A 62 52.47 -47.08 8.79
N ARG A 63 52.07 -48.02 9.67
CA ARG A 63 50.77 -47.97 10.35
C ARG A 63 50.65 -46.73 11.24
N GLN A 64 51.66 -46.45 12.06
CA GLN A 64 51.68 -45.27 12.93
C GLN A 64 51.61 -43.96 12.14
N HIS A 65 52.34 -43.87 11.02
CA HIS A 65 52.30 -42.71 10.13
C HIS A 65 50.91 -42.51 9.55
N ARG A 66 50.32 -43.56 8.96
CA ARG A 66 48.98 -43.50 8.40
C ARG A 66 47.93 -43.14 9.45
N ASP A 67 48.01 -43.70 10.64
CA ASP A 67 47.05 -43.42 11.71
C ASP A 67 47.19 -41.96 12.21
N ALA A 68 48.41 -41.39 12.21
CA ALA A 68 48.65 -39.98 12.48
C ALA A 68 48.09 -39.06 11.39
N GLU A 69 48.28 -39.39 10.10
CA GLU A 69 47.70 -38.64 8.97
C GLU A 69 46.18 -38.66 8.99
N VAL A 70 45.58 -39.84 9.21
CA VAL A 70 44.12 -39.98 9.33
C VAL A 70 43.60 -39.18 10.52
N SER A 71 44.27 -39.24 11.67
CA SER A 71 43.88 -38.47 12.86
C SER A 71 43.96 -36.96 12.61
N SER A 72 45.03 -36.51 11.94
CA SER A 72 45.20 -35.09 11.56
C SER A 72 44.12 -34.62 10.59
N LEU A 73 43.81 -35.41 9.56
CA LEU A 73 42.75 -35.10 8.60
C LEU A 73 41.37 -35.05 9.27
N VAL A 74 41.05 -36.03 10.12
CA VAL A 74 39.79 -36.06 10.88
C VAL A 74 39.70 -34.85 11.83
N GLN A 75 40.79 -34.50 12.51
CA GLN A 75 40.82 -33.33 13.40
C GLN A 75 40.64 -32.01 12.64
N SER A 76 41.28 -31.88 11.48
CA SER A 76 41.14 -30.71 10.59
C SER A 76 39.70 -30.57 10.09
N GLN A 77 39.12 -31.63 9.52
CA GLN A 77 37.73 -31.63 9.06
C GLN A 77 36.72 -31.39 10.20
N THR A 78 36.95 -31.98 11.36
CA THR A 78 36.09 -31.76 12.54
C THR A 78 36.15 -30.30 13.01
N SER A 79 37.32 -29.69 12.97
CA SER A 79 37.49 -28.28 13.37
C SER A 79 36.82 -27.34 12.37
N GLN A 80 36.95 -27.60 11.07
CA GLN A 80 36.26 -26.85 10.02
C GLN A 80 34.74 -26.93 10.18
N LEU A 81 34.18 -28.13 10.33
CA LEU A 81 32.74 -28.32 10.53
C LEU A 81 32.24 -27.63 11.80
N LYS A 82 33.03 -27.63 12.89
CA LYS A 82 32.70 -26.87 14.11
C LYS A 82 32.63 -25.38 13.84
N CYS A 83 33.59 -24.81 13.10
CA CYS A 83 33.56 -23.40 12.72
C CYS A 83 32.35 -23.06 11.84
N GLU A 84 32.01 -23.90 10.86
CA GLU A 84 30.83 -23.71 10.00
C GLU A 84 29.52 -23.78 10.82
N VAL A 85 29.42 -24.71 11.78
CA VAL A 85 28.27 -24.81 12.68
C VAL A 85 28.12 -23.56 13.55
N GLU A 86 29.21 -23.03 14.11
CA GLU A 86 29.15 -21.80 14.90
C GLU A 86 28.80 -20.57 14.04
N GLN A 87 29.29 -20.49 12.81
CA GLN A 87 28.88 -19.45 11.85
C GLN A 87 27.39 -19.54 11.55
N LEU A 88 26.86 -20.73 11.25
CA LEU A 88 25.43 -20.94 10.99
C LEU A 88 24.57 -20.62 12.22
N LYS A 89 25.03 -20.96 13.44
CA LYS A 89 24.35 -20.56 14.68
C LYS A 89 24.30 -19.04 14.84
N SER A 90 25.40 -18.34 14.56
CA SER A 90 25.43 -16.87 14.66
C SER A 90 24.47 -16.20 13.67
N LEU A 91 24.41 -16.71 12.42
CA LEU A 91 23.47 -16.25 11.40
C LEU A 91 22.01 -16.54 11.79
N LEU A 92 21.74 -17.73 12.33
CA LEU A 92 20.41 -18.09 12.82
C LEU A 92 19.98 -17.21 14.00
N GLN A 93 20.90 -16.89 14.90
CA GLN A 93 20.61 -16.00 16.04
C GLN A 93 20.33 -14.56 15.56
N GLY A 94 21.09 -14.05 14.59
CA GLY A 94 20.87 -12.73 13.99
C GLY A 94 19.53 -12.64 13.26
N THR A 95 19.22 -13.62 12.41
CA THR A 95 17.92 -13.68 11.69
C THR A 95 16.74 -13.88 12.64
N SER A 96 16.90 -14.65 13.73
CA SER A 96 15.88 -14.78 14.77
C SER A 96 15.64 -13.50 15.57
N ALA A 97 16.67 -12.68 15.78
CA ALA A 97 16.53 -11.37 16.42
C ALA A 97 15.78 -10.39 15.51
N GLN A 98 16.17 -10.32 14.22
CA GLN A 98 15.49 -9.50 13.21
C GLN A 98 14.01 -9.89 13.05
N LEU A 99 13.69 -11.19 13.01
CA LEU A 99 12.30 -11.64 12.94
C LEU A 99 11.47 -11.21 14.15
N ARG A 100 12.06 -11.22 15.36
CA ARG A 100 11.40 -10.73 16.57
C ARG A 100 11.15 -9.22 16.53
N GLU A 101 12.10 -8.45 16.02
CA GLU A 101 11.95 -7.01 15.81
C GLU A 101 10.81 -6.69 14.86
N VAL A 102 10.75 -7.37 13.70
CA VAL A 102 9.66 -7.21 12.72
C VAL A 102 8.29 -7.61 13.30
N ILE A 103 8.23 -8.64 14.14
CA ILE A 103 6.97 -9.02 14.82
C ILE A 103 6.54 -7.91 15.79
N ASN A 104 7.46 -7.35 16.56
CA ASN A 104 7.15 -6.26 17.49
C ASN A 104 6.68 -4.99 16.74
N GLU A 105 7.36 -4.60 15.67
CA GLU A 105 6.96 -3.46 14.82
C GLU A 105 5.56 -3.67 14.21
N ARG A 106 5.25 -4.90 13.77
CA ARG A 106 3.93 -5.25 13.26
C ARG A 106 2.85 -5.12 14.34
N ASP A 107 3.14 -5.54 15.56
CA ASP A 107 2.21 -5.46 16.68
C ASP A 107 1.99 -3.98 17.11
N GLU A 108 3.03 -3.15 17.09
CA GLU A 108 2.92 -1.69 17.29
C GLU A 108 2.05 -1.02 16.20
N LEU A 109 2.28 -1.36 14.93
CA LEU A 109 1.45 -0.88 13.82
C LEU A 109 -0.01 -1.34 13.95
N HIS A 110 -0.25 -2.53 14.48
CA HIS A 110 -1.60 -3.03 14.74
C HIS A 110 -2.30 -2.19 15.82
N ILE A 111 -1.60 -1.89 16.93
CA ILE A 111 -2.13 -1.03 18.00
C ILE A 111 -2.45 0.37 17.45
N GLN A 112 -1.52 0.97 16.69
CA GLN A 112 -1.75 2.29 16.06
C GLN A 112 -2.95 2.29 15.10
N LYS A 113 -3.14 1.21 14.34
CA LYS A 113 -4.29 1.03 13.47
C LYS A 113 -5.60 0.97 14.27
N GLU A 114 -5.64 0.22 15.37
CA GLU A 114 -6.83 0.13 16.23
C GLU A 114 -7.16 1.47 16.92
N GLU A 115 -6.14 2.23 17.32
CA GLU A 115 -6.33 3.59 17.86
C GLU A 115 -6.86 4.55 16.81
N ALA A 116 -6.33 4.51 15.58
CA ALA A 116 -6.82 5.33 14.47
C ALA A 116 -8.25 4.98 14.08
N LEU A 117 -8.62 3.70 14.09
CA LEU A 117 -10.00 3.25 13.84
C LEU A 117 -10.96 3.74 14.92
N ARG A 118 -10.58 3.65 16.20
CA ARG A 118 -11.39 4.21 17.30
C ARG A 118 -11.59 5.72 17.16
N ALA A 119 -10.52 6.47 16.87
CA ALA A 119 -10.61 7.91 16.64
C ALA A 119 -11.53 8.25 15.44
N PHE A 120 -11.49 7.45 14.38
CA PHE A 120 -12.37 7.62 13.22
C PHE A 120 -13.84 7.34 13.55
N GLU A 121 -14.12 6.29 14.33
CA GLU A 121 -15.48 5.97 14.79
C GLU A 121 -16.04 7.06 15.71
N GLU A 122 -15.23 7.61 16.61
CA GLU A 122 -15.60 8.76 17.45
C GLU A 122 -15.89 10.02 16.62
N ALA A 123 -15.03 10.34 15.65
CA ALA A 123 -15.25 11.46 14.74
C ALA A 123 -16.53 11.29 13.92
N ARG A 124 -16.83 10.07 13.45
CA ARG A 124 -18.07 9.75 12.72
C ARG A 124 -19.30 9.92 13.62
N HIS A 125 -19.25 9.46 14.87
CA HIS A 125 -20.34 9.65 15.82
C HIS A 125 -20.57 11.14 16.12
N ASN A 126 -19.49 11.91 16.29
CA ASN A 126 -19.57 13.34 16.51
C ASN A 126 -20.19 14.07 15.30
N ALA A 127 -19.77 13.73 14.08
CA ALA A 127 -20.35 14.26 12.84
C ALA A 127 -21.85 13.93 12.74
N GLY A 128 -22.25 12.68 12.99
CA GLY A 128 -23.66 12.29 12.99
C GLY A 128 -24.50 13.02 14.05
N SER A 129 -23.92 13.28 15.23
CA SER A 129 -24.59 14.09 16.27
C SER A 129 -24.75 15.55 15.87
N GLN A 130 -23.77 16.11 15.15
CA GLN A 130 -23.82 17.48 14.65
C GLN A 130 -24.83 17.62 13.50
N GLU A 131 -24.87 16.66 12.58
CA GLU A 131 -25.87 16.60 11.52
C GLU A 131 -27.30 16.55 12.11
N SER A 132 -27.52 15.70 13.13
CA SER A 132 -28.82 15.64 13.83
C SER A 132 -29.20 16.98 14.45
N ARG A 133 -28.26 17.65 15.13
CA ARG A 133 -28.49 19.00 15.70
C ARG A 133 -28.82 20.04 14.64
N MET A 134 -28.13 20.01 13.49
CA MET A 134 -28.42 20.93 12.38
C MET A 134 -29.78 20.63 11.75
N ALA A 135 -30.15 19.36 11.59
CA ALA A 135 -31.47 18.97 11.11
C ALA A 135 -32.59 19.45 12.05
N ASP A 136 -32.40 19.36 13.37
CA ASP A 136 -33.36 19.90 14.34
C ASP A 136 -33.45 21.44 14.30
N HIS A 137 -32.32 22.14 14.06
CA HIS A 137 -32.34 23.60 13.86
C HIS A 137 -33.08 24.00 12.59
N ILE A 138 -32.87 23.28 11.48
CA ILE A 138 -33.59 23.51 10.22
C ILE A 138 -35.09 23.30 10.43
N ARG A 139 -35.49 22.19 11.09
CA ARG A 139 -36.90 21.92 11.41
C ARG A 139 -37.51 23.03 12.26
N SER A 140 -36.78 23.54 13.25
CA SER A 140 -37.23 24.66 14.09
C SER A 140 -37.42 25.96 13.29
N LEU A 141 -36.52 26.25 12.35
CA LEU A 141 -36.64 27.40 11.45
C LEU A 141 -37.83 27.26 10.49
N GLU A 142 -38.05 26.06 9.94
CA GLU A 142 -39.21 25.75 9.10
C GLU A 142 -40.53 25.97 9.86
N GLU A 143 -40.61 25.51 11.12
CA GLU A 143 -41.77 25.75 11.97
C GLU A 143 -41.99 27.25 12.26
N ALA A 144 -40.92 27.99 12.53
CA ALA A 144 -40.99 29.43 12.76
C ALA A 144 -41.45 30.18 11.49
N LEU A 145 -40.95 29.79 10.33
CA LEU A 145 -41.34 30.32 9.03
C LEU A 145 -42.82 30.03 8.74
N CYS A 146 -43.28 28.81 8.99
CA CYS A 146 -44.70 28.43 8.84
C CYS A 146 -45.61 29.28 9.73
N LYS A 147 -45.24 29.46 11.02
CA LYS A 147 -45.98 30.32 11.96
C LYS A 147 -46.02 31.78 11.49
N SER A 148 -44.89 32.32 11.04
CA SER A 148 -44.82 33.68 10.50
C SER A 148 -45.70 33.86 9.26
N THR A 149 -45.65 32.90 8.34
CA THR A 149 -46.45 32.92 7.10
C THR A 149 -47.96 32.87 7.41
N ALA A 150 -48.37 32.09 8.42
CA ALA A 150 -49.76 32.05 8.87
C ALA A 150 -50.22 33.39 9.46
N ILE A 151 -49.37 34.06 10.25
CA ILE A 151 -49.66 35.39 10.81
C ILE A 151 -49.79 36.43 9.69
N VAL A 152 -48.86 36.43 8.74
CA VAL A 152 -48.88 37.35 7.59
C VAL A 152 -50.14 37.14 6.76
N SER A 153 -50.52 35.90 6.49
CA SER A 153 -51.73 35.57 5.72
C SER A 153 -53.00 36.05 6.44
N SER A 154 -53.10 35.81 7.76
CA SER A 154 -54.21 36.29 8.59
C SER A 154 -54.33 37.81 8.59
N LEU A 155 -53.20 38.52 8.68
CA LEU A 155 -53.17 39.98 8.62
C LEU A 155 -53.60 40.50 7.24
N ALA A 156 -53.10 39.90 6.16
CA ALA A 156 -53.49 40.25 4.79
C ALA A 156 -55.00 40.03 4.57
N ASP A 157 -55.56 38.92 5.06
CA ASP A 157 -57.01 38.64 4.98
C ASP A 157 -57.84 39.64 5.81
N SER A 158 -57.34 40.05 6.98
CA SER A 158 -58.00 41.07 7.82
C SER A 158 -58.04 42.44 7.11
N VAL A 159 -56.94 42.86 6.49
CA VAL A 159 -56.89 44.13 5.76
C VAL A 159 -57.73 44.07 4.48
N ASP A 160 -57.70 42.96 3.75
CA ASP A 160 -58.59 42.77 2.59
C ASP A 160 -60.07 42.81 2.99
N SER A 161 -60.42 42.18 4.12
CA SER A 161 -61.77 42.24 4.66
C SER A 161 -62.15 43.68 5.02
N PHE A 162 -61.27 44.41 5.70
CA PHE A 162 -61.48 45.83 6.01
C PHE A 162 -61.68 46.66 4.74
N GLN A 163 -60.84 46.48 3.72
CA GLN A 163 -60.96 47.18 2.44
C GLN A 163 -62.32 46.89 1.78
N ARG A 164 -62.75 45.62 1.73
CA ARG A 164 -64.04 45.25 1.13
C ARG A 164 -65.25 45.83 1.87
N HIS A 165 -65.19 45.92 3.20
CA HIS A 165 -66.34 46.35 4.01
C HIS A 165 -66.38 47.87 4.23
N VAL A 166 -65.24 48.50 4.45
CA VAL A 166 -65.15 49.93 4.84
C VAL A 166 -64.84 50.82 3.63
N LEU A 167 -64.05 50.33 2.68
CA LEU A 167 -63.57 51.09 1.52
C LEU A 167 -63.79 50.35 0.18
N PRO A 168 -65.02 49.88 -0.14
CA PRO A 168 -65.28 49.00 -1.28
C PRO A 168 -64.94 49.63 -2.64
N THR A 169 -64.97 50.96 -2.74
CA THR A 169 -64.64 51.71 -3.97
C THR A 169 -63.18 52.17 -4.01
N PHE A 170 -62.43 52.03 -2.92
CA PHE A 170 -61.05 52.48 -2.84
C PHE A 170 -60.12 51.45 -3.48
N LYS A 171 -59.59 51.79 -4.64
CA LYS A 171 -58.47 51.10 -5.28
C LYS A 171 -57.22 51.93 -5.05
N PRO A 172 -56.24 51.47 -4.25
CA PRO A 172 -55.00 52.21 -4.08
C PRO A 172 -54.37 52.45 -5.45
N SER A 173 -54.08 53.71 -5.78
CA SER A 173 -53.43 54.08 -7.04
C SER A 173 -52.04 53.42 -7.09
N GLY A 174 -51.85 52.51 -8.04
CA GLY A 174 -50.67 51.62 -8.13
C GLY A 174 -51.02 50.12 -8.24
N PHE A 175 -52.29 49.76 -8.08
CA PHE A 175 -52.81 48.39 -8.21
C PHE A 175 -52.88 47.89 -9.67
N GLU A 176 -51.75 47.63 -10.32
CA GLU A 176 -51.72 46.65 -11.43
C GLU A 176 -51.39 45.26 -10.86
N VAL A 177 -52.44 44.52 -10.50
CA VAL A 177 -52.37 43.11 -10.02
C VAL A 177 -51.88 42.13 -11.12
N GLY A 178 -51.43 42.64 -12.28
CA GLY A 178 -51.16 41.84 -13.48
C GLY A 178 -49.70 41.64 -13.88
N LYS A 179 -48.71 42.33 -13.29
CA LYS A 179 -47.32 42.26 -13.76
C LYS A 179 -46.32 42.19 -12.61
N LEU A 180 -46.15 40.99 -12.07
CA LEU A 180 -44.90 40.66 -11.36
C LEU A 180 -43.72 40.77 -12.35
N PRO A 181 -42.60 41.40 -11.98
CA PRO A 181 -41.38 41.34 -12.77
C PRO A 181 -40.90 39.88 -12.78
N GLN A 182 -41.19 39.21 -13.88
CA GLN A 182 -40.83 37.84 -14.19
C GLN A 182 -39.32 37.77 -14.48
N LYS A 183 -38.49 38.00 -13.46
CA LYS A 183 -37.04 37.82 -13.60
C LYS A 183 -36.46 37.41 -12.25
N VAL A 184 -36.39 36.10 -12.09
CA VAL A 184 -35.69 35.25 -11.10
C VAL A 184 -36.73 34.31 -10.49
N ALA A 185 -36.84 33.13 -11.11
CA ALA A 185 -37.66 32.03 -10.62
C ALA A 185 -36.91 31.31 -9.49
N PRO A 186 -37.48 31.21 -8.28
CA PRO A 186 -37.23 30.09 -7.40
C PRO A 186 -38.20 28.97 -7.82
N ASP A 187 -37.66 27.84 -8.30
CA ASP A 187 -38.43 26.68 -8.81
C ASP A 187 -39.24 25.91 -7.73
N SER A 188 -39.31 26.40 -6.49
CA SER A 188 -40.15 25.80 -5.44
C SER A 188 -41.49 26.53 -5.30
N GLY A 189 -42.59 25.78 -5.45
CA GLY A 189 -43.96 26.30 -5.37
C GLY A 189 -44.29 27.05 -4.07
N GLU A 190 -43.60 26.73 -2.97
CA GLU A 190 -43.74 27.42 -1.68
C GLU A 190 -43.16 28.84 -1.67
N GLY A 191 -42.01 29.06 -2.33
CA GLY A 191 -41.41 30.39 -2.43
C GLY A 191 -42.30 31.38 -3.19
N ARG A 192 -43.08 30.87 -4.15
CA ARG A 192 -44.03 31.66 -4.93
C ARG A 192 -45.24 32.10 -4.10
N LEU A 193 -45.75 31.23 -3.22
CA LEU A 193 -46.85 31.54 -2.31
C LEU A 193 -46.44 32.60 -1.28
N ILE A 194 -45.23 32.50 -0.72
CA ILE A 194 -44.71 33.48 0.24
C ILE A 194 -44.54 34.85 -0.43
N MET A 195 -43.95 34.91 -1.63
CA MET A 195 -43.85 36.17 -2.38
C MET A 195 -45.22 36.81 -2.61
N GLN A 196 -46.22 36.00 -2.99
CA GLN A 196 -47.56 36.51 -3.23
C GLN A 196 -48.22 37.08 -1.97
N GLN A 197 -48.03 36.43 -0.82
CA GLN A 197 -48.48 36.94 0.49
C GLN A 197 -47.75 38.22 0.90
N LEU A 198 -46.43 38.30 0.63
CA LEU A 198 -45.63 39.51 0.87
C LEU A 198 -46.13 40.70 0.04
N THR A 199 -46.38 40.50 -1.25
CA THR A 199 -46.95 41.54 -2.12
C THR A 199 -48.35 41.96 -1.64
N ARG A 200 -49.18 41.01 -1.19
CA ARG A 200 -50.50 41.31 -0.63
C ARG A 200 -50.39 42.14 0.65
N LEU A 201 -49.48 41.79 1.55
CA LEU A 201 -49.20 42.54 2.77
C LEU A 201 -48.66 43.95 2.48
N GLU A 202 -47.74 44.09 1.52
CA GLU A 202 -47.18 45.37 1.12
C GLU A 202 -48.28 46.33 0.60
N ASN A 203 -49.21 45.78 -0.18
CA ASN A 203 -50.39 46.49 -0.64
C ASN A 203 -51.32 46.89 0.53
N SER A 204 -51.58 45.95 1.45
CA SER A 204 -52.36 46.20 2.67
C SER A 204 -51.74 47.30 3.54
N LEU A 205 -50.40 47.33 3.66
CA LEU A 205 -49.67 48.31 4.45
C LEU A 205 -49.68 49.68 3.80
N THR A 206 -49.62 49.74 2.47
CA THR A 206 -49.79 50.97 1.69
C THR A 206 -51.18 51.56 1.88
N LEU A 207 -52.23 50.74 1.82
CA LEU A 207 -53.60 51.18 2.11
C LEU A 207 -53.74 51.74 3.53
N LEU A 208 -53.20 51.03 4.53
CA LEU A 208 -53.19 51.48 5.93
C LEU A 208 -52.50 52.83 6.08
N ARG A 209 -51.36 53.06 5.42
CA ARG A 209 -50.69 54.37 5.41
C ARG A 209 -51.58 55.47 4.86
N VAL A 210 -52.21 55.26 3.70
CA VAL A 210 -53.10 56.24 3.09
C VAL A 210 -54.32 56.55 4.00
N ILE A 211 -54.87 55.55 4.67
CA ILE A 211 -55.96 55.76 5.63
C ILE A 211 -55.49 56.60 6.82
N VAL A 212 -54.31 56.31 7.37
CA VAL A 212 -53.73 57.07 8.49
C VAL A 212 -53.48 58.52 8.09
N ASP A 213 -52.92 58.75 6.91
CA ASP A 213 -52.66 60.09 6.37
C ASP A 213 -53.97 60.87 6.18
N ALA A 214 -54.98 60.26 5.54
CA ALA A 214 -56.30 60.88 5.38
C ALA A 214 -56.98 61.18 6.73
N LYS A 215 -56.82 60.31 7.72
CA LYS A 215 -57.32 60.55 9.09
C LYS A 215 -56.61 61.74 9.73
N ASN A 216 -55.30 61.84 9.59
CA ASN A 216 -54.51 62.96 10.09
C ASN A 216 -54.91 64.27 9.41
N ASP A 217 -55.05 64.30 8.09
CA ASP A 217 -55.49 65.47 7.34
C ASP A 217 -56.88 65.94 7.78
N THR A 218 -57.81 65.00 7.96
CA THR A 218 -59.15 65.30 8.47
C THR A 218 -59.10 65.87 9.89
N LEU A 219 -58.25 65.31 10.76
CA LEU A 219 -58.03 65.84 12.11
C LEU A 219 -57.46 67.27 12.09
N VAL A 220 -56.50 67.54 11.20
CA VAL A 220 -55.93 68.88 11.01
C VAL A 220 -57.00 69.87 10.54
N LEU A 221 -57.82 69.49 9.56
CA LEU A 221 -58.96 70.28 9.07
C LEU A 221 -59.99 70.58 10.17
N ILE A 222 -60.38 69.57 10.95
CA ILE A 222 -61.30 69.74 12.09
C ILE A 222 -60.69 70.69 13.12
N ARG A 223 -59.41 70.52 13.46
CA ARG A 223 -58.69 71.38 14.40
C ARG A 223 -58.61 72.83 13.90
N GLY A 224 -58.41 73.02 12.59
CA GLY A 224 -58.41 74.32 11.93
C GLY A 224 -59.79 75.00 12.00
N LYS A 225 -60.86 74.29 11.65
CA LYS A 225 -62.24 74.81 11.77
C LYS A 225 -62.61 75.16 13.19
N LEU A 226 -62.31 74.30 14.16
CA LEU A 226 -62.57 74.57 15.58
C LEU A 226 -61.79 75.77 16.11
N LYS A 227 -60.58 76.03 15.60
CA LYS A 227 -59.83 77.26 15.91
C LYS A 227 -60.52 78.48 15.32
N GLN A 228 -60.92 78.42 14.05
CA GLN A 228 -61.63 79.50 13.37
C GLN A 228 -62.96 79.83 14.06
N GLU A 229 -63.80 78.84 14.35
CA GLU A 229 -65.07 79.04 15.06
C GLU A 229 -64.84 79.64 16.46
N ASN A 230 -63.79 79.21 17.18
CA ASN A 230 -63.42 79.84 18.46
C ASN A 230 -63.01 81.31 18.30
N GLU A 231 -62.31 81.64 17.21
CA GLU A 231 -61.87 83.00 16.93
C GLU A 231 -63.03 83.90 16.51
N GLU A 232 -63.97 83.39 15.70
CA GLU A 232 -65.24 84.03 15.37
C GLU A 232 -66.09 84.28 16.64
N LEU A 233 -66.21 83.29 17.53
CA LEU A 233 -66.89 83.45 18.83
C LEU A 233 -66.18 84.46 19.74
N ARG A 234 -64.84 84.46 19.77
CA ARG A 234 -64.07 85.51 20.49
C ARG A 234 -64.33 86.88 19.90
N ASN A 235 -64.37 87.02 18.57
CA ASN A 235 -64.65 88.27 17.88
C ASN A 235 -66.09 88.74 18.13
N GLU A 236 -67.07 87.84 18.18
CA GLU A 236 -68.46 88.15 18.51
C GLU A 236 -68.62 88.55 19.99
N MET A 237 -67.92 87.85 20.90
CA MET A 237 -67.79 88.27 22.30
C MET A 237 -67.08 89.62 22.45
N GLN A 238 -66.10 89.91 21.59
CA GLN A 238 -65.39 91.19 21.56
C GLN A 238 -66.31 92.30 21.02
N LEU A 239 -67.08 92.06 19.95
CA LEU A 239 -68.08 92.99 19.40
C LEU A 239 -69.19 93.31 20.41
N THR A 240 -69.60 92.32 21.21
CA THR A 240 -70.56 92.52 22.32
C THR A 240 -69.92 93.22 23.51
N ARG A 241 -68.61 93.06 23.74
CA ARG A 241 -67.81 93.88 24.69
C ARG A 241 -67.61 95.32 24.21
N ASP A 242 -67.40 95.55 22.91
CA ASP A 242 -67.15 96.85 22.31
C ASP A 242 -68.43 97.70 22.20
N LYS A 243 -69.62 97.08 22.15
CA LYS A 243 -70.92 97.77 22.42
C LYS A 243 -71.07 98.23 23.87
N LYS A 244 -70.14 97.85 24.75
CA LYS A 244 -70.12 98.13 26.18
C LYS A 244 -68.73 98.59 26.61
N GLN A 245 -68.11 99.51 25.88
CA GLN A 245 -66.94 100.22 26.40
C GLN A 245 -66.74 101.53 25.64
N PRO A 246 -66.18 102.56 26.30
CA PRO A 246 -64.73 102.63 26.26
C PRO A 246 -64.19 103.12 27.60
N THR A 247 -63.11 102.55 28.13
CA THR A 247 -61.75 102.92 27.72
C THR A 247 -60.77 102.01 28.48
N GLY A 248 -59.63 101.69 27.85
CA GLY A 248 -58.39 101.39 28.60
C GLY A 248 -57.54 100.23 28.08
N GLN A 249 -56.63 100.55 27.15
CA GLN A 249 -55.20 100.13 27.07
C GLN A 249 -54.86 98.65 27.34
N ALA A 250 -54.55 97.84 26.33
CA ALA A 250 -53.23 97.70 25.65
C ALA A 250 -52.18 96.88 26.44
N VAL A 251 -51.51 95.97 25.69
CA VAL A 251 -50.22 95.28 25.95
C VAL A 251 -50.33 93.91 26.68
N PRO A 252 -49.50 92.87 26.41
CA PRO A 252 -49.10 92.23 25.14
C PRO A 252 -49.17 90.67 25.23
N SER A 253 -49.75 89.92 24.28
CA SER A 253 -49.70 88.43 24.36
C SER A 253 -48.40 87.87 23.78
N GLY A 254 -47.29 88.09 24.50
CA GLY A 254 -46.00 87.41 24.28
C GLY A 254 -45.99 85.95 24.79
N ASP A 255 -47.09 85.49 25.40
CA ASP A 255 -47.18 84.18 26.04
C ASP A 255 -47.44 83.02 25.08
N GLU A 256 -48.18 83.20 23.97
CA GLU A 256 -48.42 82.12 22.99
C GLU A 256 -47.16 81.74 22.20
N ALA A 257 -46.38 82.74 21.76
CA ALA A 257 -45.08 82.51 21.12
C ALA A 257 -44.05 81.92 22.10
N GLY A 258 -44.15 82.25 23.39
CA GLY A 258 -43.35 81.63 24.45
C GLY A 258 -43.70 80.15 24.65
N PHE A 259 -44.99 79.81 24.58
CA PHE A 259 -45.49 78.44 24.76
C PHE A 259 -45.13 77.53 23.57
N GLU A 260 -45.34 77.98 22.32
CA GLU A 260 -44.92 77.23 21.13
C GLU A 260 -43.41 77.02 21.08
N LYS A 261 -42.63 78.06 21.42
CA LYS A 261 -41.17 77.94 21.51
C LYS A 261 -40.73 76.96 22.59
N HIS A 262 -41.47 76.86 23.69
CA HIS A 262 -41.20 75.88 24.75
C HIS A 262 -41.53 74.45 24.29
N LEU A 263 -42.67 74.27 23.60
CA LEU A 263 -43.09 72.99 23.05
C LEU A 263 -42.11 72.46 22.00
N LEU A 264 -41.71 73.31 21.04
CA LEU A 264 -40.71 72.97 20.02
C LEU A 264 -39.36 72.61 20.64
N ARG A 265 -38.94 73.28 21.72
CA ARG A 265 -37.74 72.90 22.48
C ARG A 265 -37.88 71.51 23.11
N GLN A 266 -39.05 71.19 23.64
CA GLN A 266 -39.31 69.89 24.28
C GLN A 266 -39.35 68.76 23.25
N GLU A 267 -39.96 68.98 22.09
CA GLU A 267 -39.95 68.03 20.97
C GLU A 267 -38.53 67.82 20.43
N LEU A 268 -37.76 68.89 20.27
CA LEU A 268 -36.37 68.81 19.81
C LEU A 268 -35.48 68.09 20.82
N GLN A 269 -35.66 68.31 22.13
CA GLN A 269 -35.00 67.52 23.17
C GLN A 269 -35.42 66.04 23.15
N SER A 270 -36.69 65.75 22.87
CA SER A 270 -37.19 64.36 22.80
C SER A 270 -36.62 63.63 21.59
N LEU A 271 -36.57 64.29 20.43
CA LEU A 271 -35.89 63.79 19.23
C LEU A 271 -34.40 63.59 19.46
N GLN A 272 -33.72 64.52 20.14
CA GLN A 272 -32.30 64.38 20.47
C GLN A 272 -32.04 63.19 21.40
N LYS A 273 -32.94 62.93 22.37
CA LYS A 273 -32.86 61.73 23.23
C LYS A 273 -33.04 60.43 22.43
N LEU A 274 -34.03 60.38 21.53
CA LEU A 274 -34.26 59.22 20.66
C LEU A 274 -33.06 58.97 19.75
N PHE A 275 -32.54 60.02 19.09
CA PHE A 275 -31.36 59.94 18.25
C PHE A 275 -30.14 59.44 19.02
N ASN A 276 -29.89 59.97 20.22
CA ASN A 276 -28.78 59.51 21.06
C ASN A 276 -28.94 58.04 21.49
N ALA A 277 -30.15 57.60 21.79
CA ALA A 277 -30.44 56.21 22.12
C ALA A 277 -30.20 55.28 20.93
N GLU A 278 -30.62 55.68 19.73
CA GLU A 278 -30.38 54.93 18.50
C GLU A 278 -28.89 54.86 18.13
N VAL A 279 -28.14 55.97 18.28
CA VAL A 279 -26.68 55.98 18.12
C VAL A 279 -25.99 55.05 19.12
N GLN A 280 -26.44 55.02 20.38
CA GLN A 280 -25.91 54.07 21.37
C GLN A 280 -26.23 52.62 21.01
N GLN A 281 -27.44 52.34 20.52
CA GLN A 281 -27.85 51.01 20.07
C GLN A 281 -27.05 50.55 18.84
N LEU A 282 -26.78 51.44 17.89
CA LEU A 282 -25.95 51.13 16.72
C LEU A 282 -24.49 50.88 17.12
N LYS A 283 -23.94 51.66 18.05
CA LYS A 283 -22.59 51.44 18.60
C LYS A 283 -22.47 50.10 19.32
N SER A 284 -23.47 49.69 20.09
CA SER A 284 -23.44 48.39 20.77
C SER A 284 -23.56 47.23 19.77
N LYS A 285 -24.42 47.34 18.75
CA LYS A 285 -24.50 46.36 17.66
C LYS A 285 -23.19 46.24 16.87
N LEU A 286 -22.55 47.36 16.53
CA LEU A 286 -21.25 47.37 15.84
C LEU A 286 -20.22 46.60 16.67
N LYS A 287 -20.13 46.90 17.97
CA LYS A 287 -19.19 46.24 18.88
C LYS A 287 -19.45 44.73 18.99
N MET A 288 -20.72 44.30 18.99
CA MET A 288 -21.08 42.88 18.94
C MET A 288 -20.55 42.20 17.67
N TYR A 289 -20.78 42.81 16.50
CA TYR A 289 -20.26 42.26 15.24
C TYR A 289 -18.73 42.24 15.18
N GLU A 290 -18.05 43.26 15.69
CA GLU A 290 -16.58 43.27 15.79
C GLU A 290 -16.06 42.12 16.67
N THR A 291 -16.75 41.82 17.78
CA THR A 291 -16.36 40.68 18.63
C THR A 291 -16.65 39.32 17.98
N GLU A 292 -17.76 39.19 17.24
CA GLU A 292 -18.08 37.98 16.50
C GLU A 292 -17.10 37.74 15.34
N GLU A 293 -16.70 38.80 14.64
CA GLU A 293 -15.67 38.74 13.59
C GLU A 293 -14.32 38.30 14.17
N GLN A 294 -13.88 38.89 15.28
CA GLN A 294 -12.64 38.48 15.97
C GLN A 294 -12.69 37.01 16.41
N GLN A 295 -13.83 36.55 16.94
CA GLN A 295 -14.01 35.15 17.32
C GLN A 295 -14.03 34.22 16.10
N GLY A 296 -14.64 34.65 14.99
CA GLY A 296 -14.61 33.96 13.70
C GLY A 296 -13.18 33.82 13.16
N GLN A 297 -12.40 34.91 13.20
CA GLN A 297 -10.99 34.95 12.80
C GLN A 297 -10.13 33.99 13.65
N GLY A 298 -10.37 33.95 14.96
CA GLY A 298 -9.67 33.02 15.87
C GLY A 298 -9.91 31.55 15.50
N ARG A 299 -11.18 31.17 15.28
CA ARG A 299 -11.54 29.82 14.84
C ARG A 299 -10.96 29.46 13.47
N LEU A 300 -10.92 30.41 12.54
CA LEU A 300 -10.31 30.19 11.22
C LEU A 300 -8.82 29.87 11.35
N MET A 301 -8.08 30.59 12.22
CA MET A 301 -6.66 30.30 12.46
C MET A 301 -6.44 28.94 13.13
N GLU A 302 -7.31 28.53 14.06
CA GLU A 302 -7.24 27.20 14.69
C GLU A 302 -7.43 26.09 13.65
N VAL A 303 -8.48 26.17 12.83
CA VAL A 303 -8.74 25.20 11.75
C VAL A 303 -7.58 25.18 10.75
N GLN A 304 -7.02 26.33 10.40
CA GLN A 304 -5.90 26.39 9.48
C GLN A 304 -4.64 25.73 10.06
N LYS A 305 -4.39 25.88 11.37
CA LYS A 305 -3.29 25.21 12.07
C LYS A 305 -3.49 23.70 12.12
N GLU A 306 -4.70 23.23 12.41
CA GLU A 306 -5.03 21.79 12.39
C GLU A 306 -4.87 21.20 10.99
N LEU A 307 -5.31 21.92 9.96
CA LEU A 307 -5.16 21.50 8.57
C LEU A 307 -3.69 21.34 8.19
N THR A 308 -2.82 22.28 8.57
CA THR A 308 -1.37 22.14 8.35
C THR A 308 -0.77 20.95 9.10
N ALA A 309 -1.18 20.72 10.35
CA ALA A 309 -0.70 19.58 11.14
C ALA A 309 -1.13 18.23 10.55
N LEU A 310 -2.37 18.14 10.06
CA LEU A 310 -2.88 16.96 9.36
C LEU A 310 -2.16 16.73 8.03
N GLN A 311 -1.85 17.80 7.29
CA GLN A 311 -1.04 17.71 6.07
C GLN A 311 0.37 17.15 6.38
N ASP A 312 1.06 17.66 7.40
CA ASP A 312 2.39 17.15 7.78
C ASP A 312 2.34 15.67 8.20
N LYS A 313 1.30 15.29 8.95
CA LYS A 313 1.08 13.89 9.34
C LYS A 313 0.83 13.00 8.13
N LEU A 314 0.05 13.46 7.15
CA LEU A 314 -0.21 12.73 5.92
C LEU A 314 1.10 12.50 5.13
N HIS A 315 1.92 13.54 4.93
CA HIS A 315 3.21 13.42 4.25
C HIS A 315 4.15 12.43 4.95
N SER A 316 4.17 12.43 6.29
CA SER A 316 4.97 11.48 7.08
C SER A 316 4.50 10.03 6.87
N VAL A 317 3.18 9.80 6.86
CA VAL A 317 2.60 8.47 6.60
C VAL A 317 2.88 8.01 5.17
N GLU A 318 2.77 8.90 4.19
CA GLU A 318 3.10 8.60 2.79
C GLU A 318 4.58 8.24 2.61
N ALA A 319 5.49 8.95 3.29
CA ALA A 319 6.92 8.63 3.28
C ALA A 319 7.20 7.26 3.92
N SER A 320 6.59 6.97 5.08
CA SER A 320 6.70 5.66 5.74
C SER A 320 6.17 4.53 4.86
N ARG A 321 5.01 4.74 4.22
CA ARG A 321 4.43 3.79 3.26
C ARG A 321 5.38 3.51 2.09
N ALA A 322 6.00 4.54 1.51
CA ALA A 322 6.93 4.38 0.40
C ALA A 322 8.16 3.54 0.81
N MET A 323 8.67 3.74 2.03
CA MET A 323 9.78 2.95 2.59
C MET A 323 9.39 1.48 2.79
N LEU A 324 8.20 1.22 3.33
CA LEU A 324 7.69 -0.15 3.52
C LEU A 324 7.44 -0.86 2.18
N GLU A 325 6.92 -0.15 1.18
CA GLU A 325 6.75 -0.69 -0.18
C GLU A 325 8.09 -1.04 -0.84
N ALA A 326 9.15 -0.26 -0.59
CA ALA A 326 10.50 -0.56 -1.07
C ALA A 326 11.08 -1.81 -0.39
N SER A 327 10.98 -1.89 0.95
CA SER A 327 11.43 -3.05 1.73
C SER A 327 10.70 -4.34 1.31
N LEU A 328 9.39 -4.27 1.08
CA LEU A 328 8.62 -5.42 0.61
C LEU A 328 9.07 -5.92 -0.77
N LYS A 329 9.45 -5.01 -1.68
CA LYS A 329 9.99 -5.38 -3.00
C LYS A 329 11.35 -6.07 -2.85
N GLU A 330 12.21 -5.57 -1.98
CA GLU A 330 13.52 -6.18 -1.70
C GLU A 330 13.34 -7.59 -1.12
N GLU A 331 12.49 -7.76 -0.11
CA GLU A 331 12.22 -9.06 0.54
C GLU A 331 11.59 -10.06 -0.44
N SER A 332 10.65 -9.61 -1.28
CA SER A 332 10.06 -10.44 -2.34
C SER A 332 11.12 -10.89 -3.36
N SER A 333 12.08 -10.02 -3.69
CA SER A 333 13.20 -10.37 -4.56
C SER A 333 14.14 -11.39 -3.89
N ALA A 334 14.46 -11.20 -2.61
CA ALA A 334 15.32 -12.10 -1.84
C ALA A 334 14.67 -13.49 -1.70
N ARG A 335 13.37 -13.54 -1.40
CA ARG A 335 12.59 -14.79 -1.39
C ARG A 335 12.62 -15.49 -2.75
N SER A 336 12.44 -14.74 -3.84
CA SER A 336 12.50 -15.31 -5.20
C SER A 336 13.88 -15.89 -5.53
N GLN A 337 14.95 -15.24 -5.08
CA GLN A 337 16.31 -15.75 -5.20
C GLN A 337 16.53 -17.03 -4.37
N LEU A 338 16.09 -17.05 -3.11
CA LEU A 338 16.17 -18.23 -2.24
C LEU A 338 15.39 -19.43 -2.80
N VAL A 339 14.17 -19.20 -3.33
CA VAL A 339 13.39 -20.25 -4.00
C VAL A 339 14.15 -20.82 -5.19
N SER A 340 14.79 -19.96 -5.99
CA SER A 340 15.60 -20.38 -7.13
C SER A 340 16.83 -21.18 -6.69
N GLN A 341 17.52 -20.76 -5.63
CA GLN A 341 18.66 -21.49 -5.05
C GLN A 341 18.23 -22.87 -4.50
N VAL A 342 17.14 -22.95 -3.76
CA VAL A 342 16.60 -24.21 -3.24
C VAL A 342 16.24 -25.16 -4.38
N PHE A 343 15.61 -24.65 -5.44
CA PHE A 343 15.31 -25.45 -6.63
C PHE A 343 16.58 -26.02 -7.27
N GLN A 344 17.62 -25.20 -7.42
CA GLN A 344 18.90 -25.64 -7.98
C GLN A 344 19.60 -26.69 -7.10
N LEU A 345 19.63 -26.47 -5.78
CA LEU A 345 20.19 -27.43 -4.82
C LEU A 345 19.44 -28.77 -4.82
N ARG A 346 18.12 -28.76 -4.97
CA ARG A 346 17.32 -30.00 -5.12
C ARG A 346 17.71 -30.77 -6.38
N LYS A 347 17.86 -30.06 -7.50
CA LYS A 347 18.29 -30.65 -8.78
C LYS A 347 19.70 -31.26 -8.68
N ASP A 348 20.63 -30.59 -8.00
CA ASP A 348 21.99 -31.09 -7.84
C ASP A 348 22.06 -32.27 -6.85
N ASN A 349 21.24 -32.27 -5.79
CA ASN A 349 21.06 -33.44 -4.92
C ASN A 349 20.51 -34.66 -5.69
N GLU A 350 19.56 -34.44 -6.59
CA GLU A 350 19.00 -35.52 -7.40
C GLU A 350 20.05 -36.12 -8.35
N LYS A 351 20.89 -35.29 -8.98
CA LYS A 351 22.04 -35.77 -9.75
C LYS A 351 23.00 -36.59 -8.89
N ALA A 352 23.44 -36.05 -7.75
CA ALA A 352 24.35 -36.75 -6.84
C ALA A 352 23.78 -38.09 -6.36
N ARG A 353 22.45 -38.16 -6.14
CA ARG A 353 21.76 -39.41 -5.81
C ARG A 353 21.84 -40.43 -6.95
N THR A 354 21.58 -40.01 -8.19
CA THR A 354 21.70 -40.91 -9.36
C THR A 354 23.13 -41.40 -9.60
N GLU A 355 24.13 -40.53 -9.38
CA GLU A 355 25.54 -40.90 -9.46
C GLU A 355 25.91 -41.93 -8.38
N LEU A 356 25.46 -41.71 -7.14
CA LEU A 356 25.66 -42.63 -6.03
C LEU A 356 25.02 -44.01 -6.29
N GLU A 357 23.81 -44.04 -6.85
CA GLU A 357 23.16 -45.30 -7.24
C GLU A 357 23.94 -46.03 -8.34
N THR A 358 24.47 -45.29 -9.33
CA THR A 358 25.33 -45.84 -10.39
C THR A 358 26.63 -46.42 -9.81
N LEU A 359 27.29 -45.69 -8.90
CA LEU A 359 28.50 -46.17 -8.22
C LEU A 359 28.24 -47.41 -7.37
N LYS A 360 27.12 -47.47 -6.65
CA LYS A 360 26.69 -48.67 -5.91
C LYS A 360 26.51 -49.88 -6.84
N LEU A 361 25.93 -49.68 -8.02
CA LEU A 361 25.77 -50.73 -9.03
C LEU A 361 27.15 -51.22 -9.50
N ASN A 362 28.05 -50.30 -9.86
CA ASN A 362 29.42 -50.61 -10.30
C ASN A 362 30.21 -51.37 -9.22
N GLN A 363 30.08 -50.98 -7.94
CA GLN A 363 30.73 -51.69 -6.83
C GLN A 363 30.24 -53.14 -6.70
N LYS A 364 28.93 -53.40 -6.87
CA LYS A 364 28.38 -54.76 -6.85
C LYS A 364 28.98 -55.65 -7.94
N PHE A 365 29.29 -55.09 -9.11
CA PHE A 365 29.97 -55.82 -10.19
C PHE A 365 31.44 -56.13 -9.87
N LEU A 366 32.14 -55.24 -9.16
CA LEU A 366 33.55 -55.41 -8.80
C LEU A 366 33.76 -56.35 -7.61
N VAL A 367 32.85 -56.38 -6.62
CA VAL A 367 33.00 -57.20 -5.39
C VAL A 367 32.71 -58.69 -5.62
N ARG A 368 32.04 -59.08 -6.72
CA ARG A 368 31.97 -60.48 -7.15
C ARG A 368 33.29 -60.91 -7.82
N GLN A 369 34.34 -61.03 -7.02
CA GLN A 369 35.60 -61.67 -7.39
C GLN A 369 35.45 -63.20 -7.35
N PRO A 370 35.95 -63.95 -8.36
CA PRO A 370 36.16 -65.39 -8.24
C PRO A 370 37.22 -65.64 -7.16
N ARG A 371 37.03 -66.64 -6.29
CA ARG A 371 37.98 -66.96 -5.20
C ARG A 371 39.38 -67.39 -5.64
N ASN A 372 39.63 -67.51 -6.95
CA ASN A 372 40.94 -67.80 -7.51
C ASN A 372 41.37 -66.57 -8.32
N GLY A 373 42.39 -65.85 -7.83
CA GLY A 373 42.81 -64.51 -8.27
C GLY A 373 43.35 -64.36 -9.70
N ARG A 374 42.76 -65.05 -10.68
CA ARG A 374 43.00 -64.83 -12.10
C ARG A 374 41.69 -64.40 -12.75
N ILE A 375 41.65 -63.15 -13.21
CA ILE A 375 40.53 -62.63 -14.00
C ILE A 375 40.45 -63.50 -15.27
N PRO A 376 39.31 -64.17 -15.55
CA PRO A 376 39.15 -64.91 -16.79
C PRO A 376 39.43 -64.00 -17.98
N PRO A 377 40.16 -64.46 -19.01
CA PRO A 377 40.52 -63.64 -20.16
C PRO A 377 39.29 -63.01 -20.82
N GLU A 378 38.14 -63.71 -20.82
CA GLU A 378 36.88 -63.19 -21.34
C GLU A 378 36.37 -61.99 -20.53
N LYS A 379 36.60 -61.97 -19.21
CA LYS A 379 36.26 -60.82 -18.35
C LYS A 379 37.23 -59.66 -18.56
N MET A 380 38.49 -59.94 -18.88
CA MET A 380 39.48 -58.91 -19.24
C MET A 380 39.16 -58.27 -20.59
N ASP A 381 38.78 -59.08 -21.59
CA ASP A 381 38.34 -58.60 -22.89
C ASP A 381 37.04 -57.80 -22.81
N LEU A 382 36.09 -58.25 -21.98
CA LEU A 382 34.88 -57.47 -21.70
C LEU A 382 35.22 -56.15 -21.00
N MET A 383 36.14 -56.16 -20.04
CA MET A 383 36.56 -54.95 -19.34
C MET A 383 37.29 -53.98 -20.28
N ASN A 384 38.12 -54.49 -21.19
CA ASN A 384 38.77 -53.69 -22.24
C ASN A 384 37.74 -53.11 -23.20
N THR A 385 36.76 -53.89 -23.64
CA THR A 385 35.66 -53.43 -24.49
C THR A 385 34.80 -52.37 -23.78
N VAL A 386 34.48 -52.58 -22.49
CA VAL A 386 33.74 -51.61 -21.68
C VAL A 386 34.55 -50.33 -21.48
N ASN A 387 35.85 -50.43 -21.24
CA ASN A 387 36.73 -49.25 -21.13
C ASN A 387 36.79 -48.48 -22.45
N GLN A 388 36.86 -49.18 -23.58
CA GLN A 388 36.82 -48.57 -24.91
C GLN A 388 35.50 -47.86 -25.18
N LEU A 389 34.36 -48.51 -24.89
CA LEU A 389 33.03 -47.91 -25.00
C LEU A 389 32.85 -46.71 -24.06
N LEU A 390 33.40 -46.75 -22.85
CA LEU A 390 33.38 -45.61 -21.93
C LEU A 390 34.22 -44.43 -22.45
N MET A 391 35.36 -44.70 -23.07
CA MET A 391 36.16 -43.66 -23.74
C MET A 391 35.39 -43.05 -24.92
N GLU A 392 34.73 -43.86 -25.74
CA GLU A 392 33.89 -43.40 -26.85
C GLU A 392 32.68 -42.59 -26.36
N ILE A 393 32.00 -43.01 -25.30
CA ILE A 393 30.90 -42.26 -24.69
C ILE A 393 31.39 -40.90 -24.17
N ASN A 394 32.55 -40.86 -23.50
CA ASN A 394 33.11 -39.60 -23.02
C ASN A 394 33.52 -38.67 -24.17
N LYS A 395 34.08 -39.22 -25.25
CA LYS A 395 34.37 -38.48 -26.48
C LYS A 395 33.09 -37.90 -27.09
N LEU A 396 32.05 -38.70 -27.27
CA LEU A 396 30.75 -38.26 -27.81
C LEU A 396 30.07 -37.22 -26.91
N LYS A 397 30.18 -37.34 -25.58
CA LYS A 397 29.70 -36.31 -24.64
C LYS A 397 30.44 -34.98 -24.83
N SER A 398 31.76 -35.01 -25.00
CA SER A 398 32.54 -33.80 -25.27
C SER A 398 32.19 -33.15 -26.61
N GLU A 399 32.01 -33.95 -27.66
CA GLU A 399 31.58 -33.47 -28.98
C GLU A 399 30.17 -32.87 -28.93
N LYS A 400 29.24 -33.51 -28.21
CA LYS A 400 27.88 -32.98 -27.98
C LYS A 400 27.91 -31.62 -27.29
N VAL A 401 28.72 -31.45 -26.25
CA VAL A 401 28.86 -30.16 -25.56
C VAL A 401 29.40 -29.09 -26.52
N GLY A 402 30.41 -29.42 -27.33
CA GLY A 402 30.92 -28.52 -28.37
C GLY A 402 29.84 -28.11 -29.37
N LEU A 403 29.06 -29.07 -29.89
CA LEU A 403 27.96 -28.79 -30.83
C LEU A 403 26.83 -27.95 -30.19
N GLU A 404 26.51 -28.17 -28.91
CA GLU A 404 25.52 -27.35 -28.19
C GLU A 404 26.00 -25.90 -27.99
N GLU A 405 27.30 -25.69 -27.76
CA GLU A 405 27.92 -24.36 -27.69
C GLU A 405 27.95 -23.67 -29.05
N GLU A 406 28.31 -24.38 -30.12
CA GLU A 406 28.23 -23.89 -31.50
C GLU A 406 26.79 -23.50 -31.87
N LEU A 407 25.80 -24.29 -31.50
CA LEU A 407 24.40 -23.99 -31.79
C LEU A 407 23.89 -22.79 -30.96
N LYS A 408 24.35 -22.63 -29.71
CA LYS A 408 24.07 -21.43 -28.90
C LYS A 408 24.72 -20.18 -29.51
N THR A 409 25.97 -20.26 -29.94
CA THR A 409 26.67 -19.13 -30.58
C THR A 409 26.03 -18.75 -31.91
N LEU A 410 25.61 -19.74 -32.72
CA LEU A 410 24.85 -19.51 -33.94
C LEU A 410 23.52 -18.79 -33.66
N ARG A 411 22.75 -19.26 -32.66
CA ARG A 411 21.49 -18.60 -32.24
C ARG A 411 21.72 -17.16 -31.77
N ARG A 412 22.76 -16.93 -30.95
CA ARG A 412 23.12 -15.57 -30.49
C ARG A 412 23.51 -14.66 -31.65
N THR A 413 24.27 -15.17 -32.60
CA THR A 413 24.68 -14.44 -33.80
C THR A 413 23.48 -14.12 -34.68
N GLN A 414 22.59 -15.09 -34.90
CA GLN A 414 21.35 -14.89 -35.64
C GLN A 414 20.42 -13.86 -34.98
N VAL A 415 20.28 -13.89 -33.64
CA VAL A 415 19.51 -12.88 -32.91
C VAL A 415 20.18 -11.51 -33.02
N ARG A 416 21.50 -11.42 -32.85
CA ARG A 416 22.26 -10.18 -33.02
C ARG A 416 22.09 -9.60 -34.43
N ASP A 417 22.14 -10.44 -35.46
CA ASP A 417 21.95 -10.01 -36.86
C ASP A 417 20.50 -9.58 -37.14
N ARG A 418 19.50 -10.23 -36.52
CA ARG A 418 18.10 -9.79 -36.61
C ARG A 418 17.86 -8.46 -35.90
N VAL A 419 18.48 -8.25 -34.73
CA VAL A 419 18.38 -6.99 -33.97
C VAL A 419 19.06 -5.85 -34.73
N LYS A 420 20.26 -6.07 -35.29
CA LYS A 420 20.96 -5.08 -36.14
C LYS A 420 20.16 -4.64 -37.36
N ARG A 421 19.30 -5.51 -37.91
CA ARG A 421 18.42 -5.15 -39.05
C ARG A 421 17.19 -4.33 -38.63
N GLY A 422 16.72 -4.47 -37.39
CA GLY A 422 15.52 -3.77 -36.90
C GLY A 422 15.79 -2.48 -36.14
N VAL A 423 16.94 -2.41 -35.45
CA VAL A 423 17.37 -1.25 -34.65
C VAL A 423 18.76 -0.85 -35.12
N THR A 424 18.86 0.34 -35.72
CA THR A 424 20.14 0.86 -36.20
C THR A 424 20.94 1.46 -35.03
N ALA A 425 22.26 1.55 -35.14
CA ALA A 425 23.10 2.18 -34.12
C ALA A 425 22.65 3.63 -33.80
N ARG A 426 22.14 4.32 -34.82
CA ARG A 426 21.55 5.66 -34.70
C ARG A 426 20.28 5.67 -33.83
N ASP A 427 19.44 4.64 -33.91
CA ASP A 427 18.22 4.58 -33.08
C ASP A 427 18.56 4.40 -31.60
N VAL A 428 19.59 3.61 -31.29
CA VAL A 428 20.10 3.42 -29.93
C VAL A 428 20.74 4.70 -29.39
N GLU A 429 21.51 5.40 -30.23
CA GLU A 429 22.12 6.70 -29.87
C GLU A 429 21.05 7.77 -29.63
N MET A 430 20.01 7.82 -30.45
CA MET A 430 18.89 8.76 -30.27
C MET A 430 18.06 8.46 -29.01
N ALA A 431 17.89 7.18 -28.64
CA ALA A 431 17.26 6.80 -27.38
C ALA A 431 18.14 7.14 -26.17
N ALA A 432 19.45 6.89 -26.23
CA ALA A 432 20.40 7.26 -25.17
C ALA A 432 20.45 8.78 -24.92
N LEU A 433 20.16 9.58 -25.95
CA LEU A 433 20.05 11.04 -25.86
C LEU A 433 18.64 11.51 -25.43
N ASN A 434 17.74 10.60 -25.02
CA ASN A 434 16.33 10.88 -24.69
C ASN A 434 15.55 11.60 -25.82
N LYS A 435 16.01 11.51 -27.08
CA LYS A 435 15.36 12.14 -28.24
C LYS A 435 14.26 11.26 -28.85
N VAL A 436 14.25 9.97 -28.50
CA VAL A 436 13.25 8.98 -28.90
C VAL A 436 12.88 8.22 -27.62
N GLY A 437 11.59 8.25 -27.26
CA GLY A 437 11.12 7.55 -26.06
C GLY A 437 11.14 6.02 -26.25
N ASP A 438 11.33 5.27 -25.16
CA ASP A 438 11.37 3.80 -25.19
C ASP A 438 10.16 3.17 -25.89
N GLY A 439 8.99 3.82 -25.79
CA GLY A 439 7.76 3.41 -26.48
C GLY A 439 7.83 3.49 -28.00
N GLU A 440 8.56 4.46 -28.57
CA GLU A 440 8.74 4.59 -30.03
C GLU A 440 9.70 3.54 -30.57
N LEU A 441 10.78 3.24 -29.82
CA LEU A 441 11.72 2.17 -30.14
C LEU A 441 11.04 0.80 -30.08
N ALA A 442 10.26 0.55 -29.03
CA ALA A 442 9.44 -0.65 -28.87
C ALA A 442 8.41 -0.79 -30.01
N SER A 443 7.76 0.30 -30.40
CA SER A 443 6.81 0.33 -31.52
C SER A 443 7.49 0.04 -32.87
N LYS A 444 8.70 0.55 -33.10
CA LYS A 444 9.49 0.28 -34.31
C LYS A 444 9.90 -1.20 -34.36
N LEU A 445 10.31 -1.79 -33.24
CA LEU A 445 10.59 -3.23 -33.10
C LEU A 445 9.34 -4.09 -33.34
N ALA A 446 8.19 -3.71 -32.79
CA ALA A 446 6.93 -4.42 -32.98
C ALA A 446 6.48 -4.40 -34.44
N ARG A 447 6.54 -3.23 -35.10
CA ARG A 447 6.25 -3.09 -36.54
C ARG A 447 7.19 -3.91 -37.41
N SER A 448 8.50 -3.89 -37.10
CA SER A 448 9.49 -4.71 -37.82
C SER A 448 9.23 -6.21 -37.66
N ARG A 449 8.84 -6.67 -36.46
CA ARG A 449 8.44 -8.07 -36.22
C ARG A 449 7.19 -8.48 -36.99
N LEU A 450 6.15 -7.64 -36.99
CA LEU A 450 4.93 -7.90 -37.77
C LEU A 450 5.24 -7.97 -39.27
N GLN A 451 6.11 -7.10 -39.78
CA GLN A 451 6.51 -7.09 -41.19
C GLN A 451 7.35 -8.34 -41.56
N GLN A 452 8.18 -8.85 -40.65
CA GLN A 452 8.92 -10.10 -40.87
C GLN A 452 8.01 -11.33 -40.86
N LEU A 453 6.99 -11.36 -40.00
CA LEU A 453 5.98 -12.43 -40.00
C LEU A 453 5.14 -12.42 -41.28
N ALA A 454 4.73 -11.23 -41.74
CA ALA A 454 4.00 -11.07 -43.01
C ALA A 454 4.80 -11.51 -44.24
N VAL A 455 6.14 -11.44 -44.20
CA VAL A 455 7.01 -11.91 -45.30
C VAL A 455 7.28 -13.43 -45.22
N GLN A 456 7.25 -14.04 -44.03
CA GLN A 456 7.41 -15.50 -43.87
C GLN A 456 6.18 -16.31 -44.30
N ASP A 457 4.99 -15.74 -44.26
CA ASP A 457 3.77 -16.39 -44.78
C ASP A 457 3.75 -16.53 -46.32
N ASN A 458 4.60 -15.80 -47.04
CA ASN A 458 4.70 -15.87 -48.50
C ASN A 458 5.83 -16.79 -49.03
N SER A 459 6.54 -17.52 -48.16
CA SER A 459 7.64 -18.40 -48.58
C SER A 459 7.64 -19.78 -47.92
N ARG A 460 6.50 -20.48 -47.93
CA ARG A 460 6.46 -21.93 -47.66
C ARG A 460 6.13 -22.69 -48.94
N PRO A 461 7.08 -23.45 -49.54
CA PRO A 461 6.73 -24.46 -50.52
C PRO A 461 5.99 -25.60 -49.80
N PHE A 462 4.83 -25.94 -50.34
CA PHE A 462 4.05 -27.12 -50.00
C PHE A 462 4.90 -28.40 -50.07
N SER A 463 4.89 -29.19 -49.01
CA SER A 463 5.08 -30.65 -49.08
C SER A 463 3.99 -31.32 -48.23
N PRO A 464 3.20 -32.24 -48.81
CA PRO A 464 2.07 -32.88 -48.13
C PRO A 464 2.47 -34.25 -47.54
N ALA A 465 2.02 -34.51 -46.31
CA ALA A 465 1.81 -35.81 -45.65
C ALA A 465 1.78 -35.53 -44.13
N LEU A 466 0.88 -36.02 -43.30
CA LEU A 466 -0.16 -37.02 -43.39
C LEU A 466 -1.20 -36.66 -42.31
N THR A 467 -2.45 -36.87 -42.66
CA THR A 467 -3.64 -36.88 -41.82
C THR A 467 -3.53 -37.92 -40.70
N ASP A 468 -3.90 -37.56 -39.47
CA ASP A 468 -5.06 -38.11 -38.75
C ASP A 468 -5.00 -37.78 -37.25
N CYS A 469 -5.93 -36.94 -36.81
CA CYS A 469 -6.95 -37.28 -35.82
C CYS A 469 -7.66 -36.01 -35.34
N SER A 470 -8.92 -35.91 -35.76
CA SER A 470 -10.03 -35.18 -35.12
C SER A 470 -9.99 -35.38 -33.59
N SER A 471 -10.36 -34.43 -32.72
CA SER A 471 -11.70 -33.85 -32.67
C SER A 471 -11.82 -32.75 -31.59
N HIS A 472 -12.62 -31.72 -31.91
CA HIS A 472 -13.38 -30.78 -31.05
C HIS A 472 -12.62 -29.93 -29.99
N GLY A 473 -12.86 -28.62 -29.84
CA GLY A 473 -14.05 -27.84 -30.15
C GLY A 473 -13.78 -26.36 -30.38
N SER A 474 -14.70 -25.81 -31.17
CA SER A 474 -14.91 -24.42 -31.56
C SER A 474 -15.34 -23.53 -30.39
N VAL A 475 -14.92 -22.26 -30.44
CA VAL A 475 -15.60 -20.96 -30.14
C VAL A 475 -14.47 -20.00 -29.74
N GLY A 476 -14.25 -18.80 -30.26
CA GLY A 476 -14.93 -17.93 -31.21
C GLY A 476 -14.21 -16.59 -31.08
N ALA A 477 -13.51 -16.15 -32.14
CA ALA A 477 -12.73 -14.92 -32.13
C ALA A 477 -13.64 -13.72 -32.41
N PHE A 478 -13.75 -12.81 -31.44
CA PHE A 478 -14.33 -11.48 -31.66
C PHE A 478 -13.27 -10.54 -32.21
N SER A 479 -13.52 -10.09 -33.45
CA SER A 479 -12.83 -9.00 -34.12
C SER A 479 -13.44 -7.68 -33.63
N MET A 480 -12.62 -6.78 -33.08
CA MET A 480 -12.98 -5.36 -32.97
C MET A 480 -11.95 -4.52 -33.70
N ASN A 481 -12.40 -4.00 -34.85
CA ASN A 481 -11.91 -2.77 -35.45
C ASN A 481 -12.23 -1.61 -34.48
N VAL A 482 -11.25 -0.76 -34.21
CA VAL A 482 -11.53 0.65 -33.89
C VAL A 482 -10.50 1.49 -34.64
N ASP A 483 -11.04 2.35 -35.50
CA ASP A 483 -10.34 3.33 -36.31
C ASP A 483 -9.66 4.42 -35.49
N TYR A 484 -8.59 4.93 -36.09
CA TYR A 484 -7.86 6.13 -35.71
C TYR A 484 -8.67 7.39 -36.00
N SER A 485 -8.63 8.38 -35.11
CA SER A 485 -8.67 9.81 -35.47
C SER A 485 -7.99 10.65 -34.40
N SER A 486 -7.15 11.57 -34.86
CA SER A 486 -6.24 12.42 -34.10
C SER A 486 -6.67 13.90 -34.14
N SER A 487 -6.20 14.66 -33.13
CA SER A 487 -5.99 16.14 -33.10
C SER A 487 -7.27 17.02 -33.03
N SER A 488 -7.34 18.19 -32.37
CA SER A 488 -6.33 19.21 -32.02
C SER A 488 -6.83 20.18 -30.90
N VAL A 489 -5.87 20.75 -30.16
CA VAL A 489 -5.77 22.11 -29.57
C VAL A 489 -7.01 23.04 -29.55
N LEU A 490 -7.41 23.53 -28.35
CA LEU A 490 -7.58 24.96 -27.99
C LEU A 490 -8.10 25.15 -26.53
N GLN A 491 -7.29 25.82 -25.72
CA GLN A 491 -7.59 26.95 -24.82
C GLN A 491 -8.99 27.09 -24.16
N GLY A 492 -9.00 27.03 -22.81
CA GLY A 492 -9.84 27.87 -21.93
C GLY A 492 -11.20 27.31 -21.47
N GLY A 493 -11.44 27.32 -20.16
CA GLY A 493 -12.80 27.25 -19.59
C GLY A 493 -12.93 26.41 -18.32
N LEU A 494 -13.01 27.09 -17.18
CA LEU A 494 -13.54 26.57 -15.92
C LEU A 494 -14.95 25.99 -16.14
N GLN A 495 -15.19 24.74 -15.76
CA GLN A 495 -16.51 24.28 -15.31
C GLN A 495 -16.39 22.98 -14.52
N GLY A 496 -16.87 23.03 -13.28
CA GLY A 496 -16.96 21.88 -12.39
C GLY A 496 -18.01 20.89 -12.90
N ALA A 497 -17.63 19.62 -12.93
CA ALA A 497 -18.54 18.51 -13.12
C ALA A 497 -18.53 17.68 -11.82
N ASN A 498 -19.66 17.74 -11.11
CA ASN A 498 -20.02 16.77 -10.07
C ASN A 498 -20.21 15.41 -10.74
N CYS A 499 -19.29 14.49 -10.51
CA CYS A 499 -19.50 13.07 -10.79
C CYS A 499 -20.02 12.39 -9.52
N CYS A 500 -21.33 12.17 -9.47
CA CYS A 500 -21.95 11.18 -8.59
C CYS A 500 -21.44 9.79 -8.97
N LEU A 501 -20.62 9.19 -8.10
CA LEU A 501 -20.32 7.76 -8.14
C LEU A 501 -21.36 7.03 -7.29
N GLU A 502 -22.32 6.39 -7.96
CA GLU A 502 -23.15 5.35 -7.36
C GLU A 502 -22.26 4.12 -7.09
N MET A 503 -22.12 3.75 -5.81
CA MET A 503 -21.54 2.48 -5.38
C MET A 503 -22.66 1.44 -5.21
N PRO A 504 -22.53 0.21 -5.74
CA PRO A 504 -23.49 -0.84 -5.48
C PRO A 504 -23.29 -1.43 -4.09
N SER A 505 -24.38 -1.50 -3.32
CA SER A 505 -24.47 -2.22 -2.04
C SER A 505 -24.17 -3.71 -2.24
N ARG A 506 -23.11 -4.20 -1.60
CA ARG A 506 -22.84 -5.63 -1.43
C ARG A 506 -23.24 -6.04 -0.01
N ASP A 507 -24.39 -6.70 0.10
CA ASP A 507 -24.74 -7.52 1.25
C ASP A 507 -24.01 -8.86 1.11
N GLU A 508 -22.95 -9.08 1.90
CA GLU A 508 -22.39 -10.41 2.14
C GLU A 508 -22.64 -10.81 3.59
N VAL A 509 -23.53 -11.79 3.74
CA VAL A 509 -23.87 -12.49 4.99
C VAL A 509 -22.69 -13.37 5.41
N TYR A 510 -22.01 -13.02 6.50
CA TYR A 510 -21.00 -13.88 7.13
C TYR A 510 -21.68 -14.98 7.96
N HIS A 511 -21.59 -16.23 7.51
CA HIS A 511 -21.88 -17.40 8.32
C HIS A 511 -20.72 -17.68 9.28
N HIS A 512 -20.99 -17.63 10.58
CA HIS A 512 -20.11 -18.13 11.64
C HIS A 512 -19.99 -19.65 11.57
N HIS A 513 -18.77 -20.16 11.38
CA HIS A 513 -18.38 -21.54 11.73
C HIS A 513 -17.56 -21.53 13.03
N PRO A 514 -17.93 -22.29 14.06
CA PRO A 514 -17.08 -22.52 15.22
C PRO A 514 -16.25 -23.79 15.00
N SER A 515 -14.95 -23.65 14.81
CA SER A 515 -14.00 -24.77 14.90
C SER A 515 -13.56 -24.95 16.35
N GLY A 516 -14.21 -25.89 17.03
CA GLY A 516 -13.73 -26.43 18.31
C GLY A 516 -12.56 -27.38 18.09
N LEU A 517 -11.40 -27.06 18.67
CA LEU A 517 -10.28 -27.98 18.81
C LEU A 517 -10.33 -28.60 20.21
N THR A 518 -10.63 -29.89 20.24
CA THR A 518 -10.51 -30.75 21.42
C THR A 518 -9.06 -31.22 21.53
N VAL A 519 -8.42 -30.88 22.65
CA VAL A 519 -7.15 -31.48 23.07
C VAL A 519 -7.44 -32.88 23.60
N LYS A 520 -6.96 -33.92 22.90
CA LYS A 520 -6.83 -35.26 23.47
C LYS A 520 -5.38 -35.48 23.87
N ALA A 521 -5.18 -35.67 25.17
CA ALA A 521 -3.95 -36.18 25.74
C ALA A 521 -3.77 -37.66 25.37
N VAL A 522 -2.57 -38.01 24.90
CA VAL A 522 -1.88 -39.28 25.13
C VAL A 522 -0.40 -38.95 25.29
#